data_AF-A0A0D9YXX1-F1
#
_entry.id   AF-A0A0D9YXX1-F1
#
_cell.length_a   1.000
_cell.length_b   1.000
_cell.length_c   1.000
_cell.angle_alpha   90.00
_cell.angle_beta   90.00
_cell.angle_gamma   90.00
#
_symmetry.space_group_name_H-M   'P 1'
#
loop_
_entity.id
_entity.type
_entity.pdbx_description
1 polymer ?
#
loop_
_entity_poly.entity_id
_entity_poly.type
_entity_poly.pdbx_seq_one_letter_code
_entity_poly.pdbx_strand_id
1 'polypeptide(L)'
;MDSDNVHMVHETNGISMDSDQSGPQLLRSAQPRHRETQNRRTRGPAHGISPDIRPISRDPAYLARLNRQPSQPSGSSMATATATATSVAAALLLSLLLARARGDDDYSGFVYAGCSQGRYASGTQYASDVDSVLTSVANSAPYSPYANFTSPTSNSVVGVYQCRSDLPASVCTGCVRSAISRLSSLCAWATGGAVQLRACFVRYGNDTFLGKQDTSVLFKKCGGSPGDA
;
A
#
# COMPACT_ATOMS: atom_id res chain seq x y z
N MET A 1 -25.73 21.05 -11.73
CA MET A 1 -24.53 21.76 -12.22
C MET A 1 -24.53 23.07 -11.49
N ASP A 2 -23.81 23.15 -10.38
CA ASP A 2 -23.37 24.42 -9.83
C ASP A 2 -22.03 24.20 -9.15
N SER A 3 -21.13 25.13 -9.44
CA SER A 3 -19.70 25.09 -9.19
C SER A 3 -19.41 25.91 -7.95
N ASP A 4 -19.16 25.26 -6.81
CA ASP A 4 -18.62 25.97 -5.65
C ASP A 4 -17.09 25.95 -5.69
N ASN A 5 -16.59 27.01 -6.33
CA ASN A 5 -15.23 27.48 -6.34
C ASN A 5 -14.85 27.96 -4.93
N VAL A 6 -14.20 27.13 -4.11
CA VAL A 6 -13.69 27.55 -2.80
C VAL A 6 -12.38 28.31 -3.00
N HIS A 7 -12.52 29.62 -3.04
CA HIS A 7 -11.46 30.62 -2.97
C HIS A 7 -10.82 30.56 -1.57
N MET A 8 -9.56 30.13 -1.48
CA MET A 8 -8.78 30.20 -0.22
C MET A 8 -8.32 31.64 0.00
N VAL A 9 -9.00 32.33 0.91
CA VAL A 9 -8.59 33.63 1.44
C VAL A 9 -7.45 33.40 2.43
N HIS A 10 -6.30 34.03 2.15
CA HIS A 10 -5.19 34.15 3.09
C HIS A 10 -5.56 35.23 4.12
N GLU A 11 -5.71 34.87 5.39
CA GLU A 11 -5.62 35.84 6.50
C GLU A 11 -4.50 35.42 7.45
N THR A 12 -3.45 36.23 7.43
CA THR A 12 -2.34 36.22 8.37
C THR A 12 -2.76 36.91 9.66
N ASN A 13 -2.69 36.22 10.79
CA ASN A 13 -2.52 36.87 12.09
C ASN A 13 -1.54 36.05 12.92
N GLY A 14 -0.39 36.68 13.19
CA GLY A 14 0.71 36.11 13.94
C GLY A 14 0.44 36.11 15.44
N ILE A 15 0.98 35.10 16.11
CA ILE A 15 1.32 35.17 17.52
C ILE A 15 2.72 34.59 17.66
N SER A 16 3.64 35.47 18.04
CA SER A 16 5.01 35.20 18.45
C SER A 16 5.01 34.44 19.77
N MET A 17 5.81 33.38 19.90
CA MET A 17 6.39 32.98 21.17
C MET A 17 7.85 32.55 20.97
N ASP A 18 8.67 33.09 21.86
CA ASP A 18 10.12 33.12 21.89
C ASP A 18 10.82 31.75 22.03
N SER A 19 11.91 31.65 21.28
CA SER A 19 13.28 31.30 21.72
C SER A 19 13.47 30.22 22.79
N ASP A 20 14.06 29.09 22.40
CA ASP A 20 15.25 28.63 23.13
C ASP A 20 16.26 27.93 22.21
N GLN A 21 17.52 28.25 22.46
CA GLN A 21 18.67 28.08 21.59
C GLN A 21 19.59 27.00 22.18
N SER A 22 19.81 25.90 21.47
CA SER A 22 20.94 24.99 21.74
C SER A 22 21.17 24.04 20.56
N GLY A 23 22.22 24.28 19.76
CA GLY A 23 22.89 23.23 18.98
C GLY A 23 24.19 22.80 19.69
N PRO A 24 25.08 22.02 19.05
CA PRO A 24 24.84 20.93 18.11
C PRO A 24 25.53 19.64 18.60
N GLN A 25 25.08 18.45 18.16
CA GLN A 25 25.92 17.25 18.22
C GLN A 25 25.88 16.48 16.90
N LEU A 26 27.07 16.39 16.31
CA LEU A 26 27.46 15.55 15.19
C LEU A 26 27.20 14.08 15.53
N LEU A 27 26.53 13.33 14.66
CA LEU A 27 26.79 11.89 14.54
C LEU A 27 26.49 11.34 13.14
N ARG A 28 27.59 11.23 12.38
CA ARG A 28 27.92 10.22 11.36
C ARG A 28 26.76 9.46 10.68
N SER A 29 26.52 9.84 9.43
CA SER A 29 25.94 8.97 8.40
C SER A 29 26.93 7.86 8.03
N ALA A 30 26.53 6.60 8.20
CA ALA A 30 27.25 5.44 7.66
C ALA A 30 26.76 5.18 6.23
N GLN A 31 27.65 5.36 5.26
CA GLN A 31 27.42 5.07 3.85
C GLN A 31 27.86 3.62 3.53
N PRO A 32 27.06 2.79 2.85
CA PRO A 32 27.53 1.49 2.37
C PRO A 32 28.45 1.67 1.16
N ARG A 33 29.61 1.00 1.18
CA ARG A 33 30.57 0.94 0.08
C ARG A 33 29.96 0.26 -1.13
N HIS A 34 29.89 0.98 -2.25
CA HIS A 34 29.80 0.39 -3.58
C HIS A 34 31.10 -0.39 -3.86
N ARG A 35 30.96 -1.69 -4.13
CA ARG A 35 32.05 -2.49 -4.71
C ARG A 35 31.87 -2.51 -6.22
N GLU A 36 32.63 -1.65 -6.87
CA GLU A 36 32.85 -1.62 -8.30
C GLU A 36 33.53 -2.94 -8.72
N THR A 37 32.87 -3.71 -9.59
CA THR A 37 33.53 -4.81 -10.31
C THR A 37 33.43 -4.52 -11.80
N GLN A 38 34.62 -4.42 -12.39
CA GLN A 38 34.86 -3.94 -13.73
C GLN A 38 34.28 -4.86 -14.81
N ASN A 39 33.72 -4.21 -15.81
CA ASN A 39 33.26 -4.74 -17.08
C ASN A 39 34.46 -5.25 -17.90
N ARG A 40 34.52 -6.56 -18.19
CA ARG A 40 35.41 -7.11 -19.22
C ARG A 40 34.55 -7.71 -20.33
N ARG A 41 34.49 -7.00 -21.46
CA ARG A 41 34.04 -7.50 -22.76
C ARG A 41 34.95 -8.65 -23.20
N THR A 42 34.38 -9.82 -23.45
CA THR A 42 34.96 -10.83 -24.33
C THR A 42 33.89 -11.37 -25.26
N ARG A 43 34.21 -11.36 -26.56
CA ARG A 43 33.43 -11.90 -27.68
C ARG A 43 33.01 -13.36 -27.40
N GLY A 44 31.76 -13.68 -27.69
CA GLY A 44 31.27 -15.06 -27.64
C GLY A 44 31.69 -15.90 -28.85
N PRO A 45 31.50 -17.22 -28.76
CA PRO A 45 31.07 -18.04 -29.88
C PRO A 45 29.66 -18.59 -29.63
N ALA A 46 28.88 -18.64 -30.70
CA ALA A 46 27.56 -19.26 -30.73
C ALA A 46 27.68 -20.78 -30.60
N HIS A 47 27.03 -21.36 -29.58
CA HIS A 47 26.68 -22.78 -29.56
C HIS A 47 25.25 -22.91 -29.06
N GLY A 48 24.38 -23.40 -29.95
CA GLY A 48 23.02 -23.78 -29.62
C GLY A 48 23.01 -24.96 -28.65
N ILE A 49 22.22 -24.84 -27.59
CA ILE A 49 21.95 -25.93 -26.66
C ILE A 49 20.45 -26.22 -26.73
N SER A 50 20.15 -27.39 -27.27
CA SER A 50 18.86 -28.05 -27.25
C SER A 50 18.48 -28.41 -25.81
N PRO A 51 17.22 -28.26 -25.36
CA PRO A 51 16.80 -28.78 -24.07
C PRO A 51 16.62 -30.30 -24.16
N ASP A 52 17.56 -31.03 -23.57
CA ASP A 52 17.49 -32.48 -23.41
C ASP A 52 16.48 -32.81 -22.28
N ILE A 53 15.23 -33.05 -22.68
CA ILE A 53 14.17 -33.53 -21.78
C ILE A 53 14.44 -35.00 -21.47
N ARG A 54 14.95 -35.28 -20.28
CA ARG A 54 15.06 -36.67 -19.79
C ARG A 54 13.65 -37.28 -19.62
N PRO A 55 13.40 -38.49 -20.16
CA PRO A 55 12.13 -39.17 -19.96
C PRO A 55 12.00 -39.67 -18.53
N ILE A 56 10.81 -39.49 -17.96
CA ILE A 56 10.41 -40.04 -16.67
C ILE A 56 10.36 -41.57 -16.82
N SER A 57 11.27 -42.27 -16.14
CA SER A 57 11.26 -43.73 -16.02
C SER A 57 9.94 -44.16 -15.37
N ARG A 58 9.11 -44.89 -16.14
CA ARG A 58 7.93 -45.60 -15.64
C ARG A 58 8.39 -46.91 -15.04
N ASP A 59 8.74 -46.88 -13.76
CA ASP A 59 9.02 -48.10 -12.98
C ASP A 59 7.70 -48.84 -12.66
N PRO A 60 7.48 -50.07 -13.15
CA PRO A 60 6.26 -50.84 -12.91
C PRO A 60 6.00 -51.17 -11.43
N ALA A 61 7.02 -51.08 -10.56
CA ALA A 61 6.89 -51.40 -9.14
C ALA A 61 6.16 -50.32 -8.32
N TYR A 62 6.03 -49.09 -8.82
CA TYR A 62 5.35 -47.99 -8.11
C TYR A 62 3.82 -48.07 -8.23
N LEU A 63 3.30 -48.54 -9.37
CA LEU A 63 1.85 -48.63 -9.62
C LEU A 63 1.15 -49.77 -8.88
N ALA A 64 1.89 -50.73 -8.31
CA ALA A 64 1.33 -51.78 -7.48
C ALA A 64 1.01 -51.34 -6.03
N ARG A 65 1.47 -50.15 -5.58
CA ARG A 65 1.23 -49.65 -4.21
C ARG A 65 0.04 -48.71 -4.07
N LEU A 66 -0.46 -48.13 -5.18
CA LEU A 66 -1.61 -47.20 -5.13
C LEU A 66 -2.98 -47.90 -5.15
N ASN A 67 -3.02 -49.24 -5.27
CA ASN A 67 -4.28 -49.99 -5.34
C ASN A 67 -4.52 -50.95 -4.16
N ARG A 68 -3.91 -50.68 -2.99
CA ARG A 68 -4.31 -51.38 -1.75
C ARG A 68 -5.44 -50.61 -1.06
N GLN A 69 -6.67 -51.05 -1.32
CA GLN A 69 -7.85 -50.73 -0.51
C GLN A 69 -7.65 -51.17 0.95
N PRO A 70 -8.00 -50.34 1.94
CA PRO A 70 -8.22 -50.81 3.30
C PRO A 70 -9.49 -51.65 3.32
N SER A 71 -9.36 -52.89 3.80
CA SER A 71 -10.45 -53.81 4.10
C SER A 71 -11.40 -53.21 5.15
N GLN A 72 -12.70 -53.26 4.87
CA GLN A 72 -13.77 -52.93 5.82
C GLN A 72 -13.75 -53.87 7.03
N PRO A 73 -14.06 -53.39 8.24
CA PRO A 73 -14.65 -54.21 9.27
C PRO A 73 -16.18 -54.26 9.09
N SER A 74 -16.69 -55.45 8.80
CA SER A 74 -18.08 -55.83 8.96
C SER A 74 -18.38 -56.03 10.44
N GLY A 75 -19.18 -55.14 11.03
CA GLY A 75 -19.62 -55.23 12.42
C GLY A 75 -20.69 -54.20 12.74
N SER A 76 -21.94 -54.65 12.72
CA SER A 76 -23.16 -53.91 13.00
C SER A 76 -23.23 -53.36 14.43
N SER A 77 -23.52 -52.07 14.57
CA SER A 77 -24.40 -51.57 15.63
C SER A 77 -24.94 -50.19 15.24
N MET A 78 -26.26 -50.11 15.01
CA MET A 78 -26.96 -48.84 14.87
C MET A 78 -27.01 -48.15 16.23
N ALA A 79 -26.17 -47.15 16.43
CA ALA A 79 -26.27 -46.20 17.53
C ALA A 79 -26.25 -44.78 16.96
N THR A 80 -27.45 -44.19 16.88
CA THR A 80 -27.75 -42.74 16.91
C THR A 80 -26.71 -41.78 16.30
N ALA A 81 -26.80 -41.57 14.99
CA ALA A 81 -26.12 -40.49 14.27
C ALA A 81 -26.98 -39.20 14.21
N THR A 82 -27.45 -38.70 15.36
CA THR A 82 -28.22 -37.44 15.43
C THR A 82 -27.45 -36.26 16.05
N ALA A 83 -26.16 -36.42 16.35
CA ALA A 83 -25.37 -35.41 17.06
C ALA A 83 -24.25 -34.71 16.24
N THR A 84 -24.02 -35.07 14.98
CA THR A 84 -22.91 -34.49 14.18
C THR A 84 -23.34 -33.36 13.24
N ALA A 85 -24.58 -33.39 12.72
CA ALA A 85 -25.10 -32.37 11.81
C ALA A 85 -25.42 -31.03 12.52
N THR A 86 -25.81 -31.08 13.79
CA THR A 86 -26.09 -29.89 14.62
C THR A 86 -24.83 -29.09 14.93
N SER A 87 -23.69 -29.78 15.11
CA SER A 87 -22.38 -29.18 15.36
C SER A 87 -21.86 -28.37 14.16
N VAL A 88 -21.95 -28.93 12.94
CA VAL A 88 -21.49 -28.26 11.72
C VAL A 88 -22.37 -27.05 11.39
N ALA A 89 -23.70 -27.19 11.53
CA ALA A 89 -24.63 -26.09 11.34
C ALA A 89 -24.40 -24.96 12.36
N ALA A 90 -24.18 -25.29 13.64
CA ALA A 90 -23.85 -24.32 14.67
C ALA A 90 -22.50 -23.63 14.42
N ALA A 91 -21.48 -24.36 13.95
CA ALA A 91 -20.18 -23.78 13.60
C ALA A 91 -20.25 -22.86 12.37
N LEU A 92 -21.04 -23.22 11.35
CA LEU A 92 -21.33 -22.36 10.19
C LEU A 92 -22.12 -21.13 10.59
N LEU A 93 -23.16 -21.28 11.42
CA LEU A 93 -23.94 -20.18 11.97
C LEU A 93 -23.07 -19.27 12.84
N LEU A 94 -22.21 -19.81 13.68
CA LEU A 94 -21.27 -19.04 14.51
C LEU A 94 -20.24 -18.31 13.64
N SER A 95 -19.73 -18.94 12.59
CA SER A 95 -18.82 -18.31 11.61
C SER A 95 -19.51 -17.19 10.83
N LEU A 96 -20.78 -17.36 10.48
CA LEU A 96 -21.64 -16.35 9.83
C LEU A 96 -22.01 -15.20 10.79
N LEU A 97 -22.16 -15.47 12.09
CA LEU A 97 -22.38 -14.45 13.11
C LEU A 97 -21.10 -13.65 13.38
N LEU A 98 -19.94 -14.32 13.45
CA LEU A 98 -18.62 -13.66 13.56
C LEU A 98 -18.25 -12.87 12.30
N ALA A 99 -18.67 -13.32 11.11
CA ALA A 99 -18.49 -12.55 9.88
C ALA A 99 -19.33 -11.26 9.86
N ARG A 100 -20.54 -11.29 10.43
CA ARG A 100 -21.42 -10.11 10.56
C ARG A 100 -21.01 -9.13 11.67
N ALA A 101 -20.19 -9.58 12.63
CA ALA A 101 -19.67 -8.74 13.71
C ALA A 101 -18.45 -7.88 13.31
N ARG A 102 -17.88 -8.09 12.12
CA ARG A 102 -16.91 -7.15 11.55
C ARG A 102 -17.69 -5.95 11.03
N GLY A 103 -17.75 -4.88 11.81
CA GLY A 103 -18.22 -3.59 11.30
C GLY A 103 -17.42 -3.23 10.06
N ASP A 104 -18.12 -2.95 8.95
CA ASP A 104 -17.52 -2.40 7.74
C ASP A 104 -17.15 -0.95 8.04
N ASP A 105 -16.00 -0.78 8.69
CA ASP A 105 -15.40 0.53 8.85
C ASP A 105 -15.06 1.04 7.45
N ASP A 106 -15.66 2.18 7.04
CA ASP A 106 -15.31 2.84 5.77
C ASP A 106 -13.89 3.40 5.83
N TYR A 107 -12.90 2.53 5.68
CA TYR A 107 -11.48 2.84 5.66
C TYR A 107 -11.08 3.66 4.41
N SER A 108 -11.90 3.59 3.36
CA SER A 108 -11.72 4.32 2.10
C SER A 108 -12.38 5.71 2.08
N GLY A 109 -13.05 6.09 3.17
CA GLY A 109 -13.77 7.34 3.31
C GLY A 109 -12.85 8.54 3.04
N PHE A 110 -13.30 9.44 2.17
CA PHE A 110 -12.55 10.63 1.80
C PHE A 110 -12.53 11.64 2.94
N VAL A 111 -11.36 12.23 3.22
CA VAL A 111 -11.22 13.30 4.22
C VAL A 111 -10.87 14.63 3.54
N TYR A 112 -9.74 14.70 2.85
CA TYR A 112 -9.36 15.87 2.05
C TYR A 112 -8.39 15.49 0.93
N ALA A 113 -8.23 16.40 -0.03
CA ALA A 113 -7.17 16.37 -1.02
C ALA A 113 -6.62 17.78 -1.25
N GLY A 114 -5.36 17.87 -1.68
CA GLY A 114 -4.73 19.13 -2.07
C GLY A 114 -3.77 18.89 -3.22
N CYS A 115 -3.75 19.80 -4.19
CA CYS A 115 -2.89 19.73 -5.36
C CYS A 115 -2.03 21.00 -5.45
N SER A 116 -0.80 20.87 -5.93
CA SER A 116 0.04 22.04 -6.19
C SER A 116 -0.52 22.86 -7.36
N GLN A 117 -0.18 24.16 -7.38
CA GLN A 117 -0.51 25.05 -8.49
C GLN A 117 0.34 24.75 -9.74
N GLY A 118 1.59 24.31 -9.53
CA GLY A 118 2.50 23.92 -10.60
C GLY A 118 1.98 22.71 -11.36
N ARG A 119 2.15 22.71 -12.69
CA ARG A 119 1.72 21.60 -13.55
C ARG A 119 2.87 21.08 -14.39
N TYR A 120 2.95 19.77 -14.56
CA TYR A 120 3.89 19.12 -15.48
C TYR A 120 3.18 18.73 -16.78
N ALA A 121 3.94 18.63 -17.87
CA ALA A 121 3.41 18.17 -19.16
C ALA A 121 3.46 16.63 -19.26
N SER A 122 2.50 16.06 -19.99
CA SER A 122 2.49 14.63 -20.34
C SER A 122 3.74 14.24 -21.13
N GLY A 123 4.27 13.02 -20.88
CA GLY A 123 5.43 12.49 -21.59
C GLY A 123 6.78 13.09 -21.17
N THR A 124 6.80 13.95 -20.14
CA THR A 124 8.04 14.44 -19.54
C THR A 124 8.67 13.40 -18.62
N GLN A 125 9.97 13.53 -18.33
CA GLN A 125 10.64 12.71 -17.32
C GLN A 125 9.94 12.78 -15.97
N TYR A 126 9.45 13.97 -15.59
CA TYR A 126 8.72 14.18 -14.35
C TYR A 126 7.44 13.33 -14.28
N ALA A 127 6.70 13.21 -15.38
CA ALA A 127 5.52 12.34 -15.44
C ALA A 127 5.88 10.88 -15.15
N SER A 128 6.94 10.37 -15.79
CA SER A 128 7.45 9.02 -15.55
C SER A 128 7.94 8.81 -14.11
N ASP A 129 8.55 9.84 -13.51
CA ASP A 129 9.02 9.80 -12.13
C ASP A 129 7.85 9.75 -11.13
N VAL A 130 6.77 10.50 -11.38
CA VAL A 130 5.53 10.41 -10.59
C VAL A 130 4.95 9.00 -10.67
N ASP A 131 4.81 8.43 -11.87
CA ASP A 131 4.28 7.08 -12.06
C ASP A 131 5.14 6.02 -11.34
N SER A 132 6.46 6.14 -11.45
CA SER A 132 7.43 5.24 -10.79
C SER A 132 7.34 5.30 -9.26
N VAL A 133 7.25 6.52 -8.70
CA VAL A 133 7.13 6.74 -7.25
C VAL A 133 5.80 6.22 -6.71
N LEU A 134 4.68 6.53 -7.38
CA LEU A 134 3.35 6.04 -6.95
C LEU A 134 3.24 4.52 -7.08
N THR A 135 3.88 3.92 -8.08
CA THR A 135 3.99 2.46 -8.20
C THR A 135 4.77 1.86 -7.02
N SER A 136 5.88 2.49 -6.62
CA SER A 136 6.68 2.04 -5.47
C SER A 136 5.91 2.15 -4.15
N VAL A 137 5.12 3.22 -3.99
CA VAL A 137 4.18 3.38 -2.87
C VAL A 137 3.15 2.24 -2.85
N ALA A 138 2.51 1.94 -3.98
CA ALA A 138 1.52 0.87 -4.05
C ALA A 138 2.10 -0.53 -3.75
N ASN A 139 3.33 -0.79 -4.19
CA ASN A 139 4.00 -2.08 -4.03
C ASN A 139 4.56 -2.33 -2.63
N SER A 140 4.79 -1.29 -1.84
CA SER A 140 5.30 -1.40 -0.47
C SER A 140 4.22 -1.49 0.60
N ALA A 141 3.01 -0.99 0.31
CA ALA A 141 1.87 -1.02 1.21
C ALA A 141 1.51 -2.41 1.81
N PRO A 142 1.70 -3.55 1.10
CA PRO A 142 1.49 -4.88 1.69
C PRO A 142 2.47 -5.26 2.81
N TYR A 143 3.63 -4.59 2.88
CA TYR A 143 4.75 -4.98 3.73
C TYR A 143 5.04 -3.99 4.86
N SER A 144 4.68 -2.72 4.68
CA SER A 144 4.91 -1.67 5.67
C SER A 144 3.73 -0.70 5.74
N PRO A 145 3.35 -0.21 6.94
CA PRO A 145 2.35 0.85 7.08
C PRO A 145 2.89 2.24 6.71
N TYR A 146 4.20 2.40 6.51
CA TYR A 146 4.83 3.66 6.15
C TYR A 146 6.07 3.41 5.30
N ALA A 147 6.21 4.16 4.21
CA ALA A 147 7.48 4.26 3.49
C ALA A 147 7.51 5.56 2.67
N ASN A 148 8.71 5.93 2.24
CA ASN A 148 8.94 7.01 1.29
C ASN A 148 9.84 6.53 0.17
N PHE A 149 9.69 7.16 -0.99
CA PHE A 149 10.42 6.86 -2.22
C PHE A 149 10.83 8.15 -2.88
N THR A 150 12.02 8.15 -3.50
CA THR A 150 12.54 9.29 -4.24
C THR A 150 12.94 8.78 -5.62
N SER A 151 12.49 9.46 -6.68
CA SER A 151 12.96 9.14 -8.03
C SER A 151 14.46 9.44 -8.16
N PRO A 152 15.22 8.66 -8.95
CA PRO A 152 16.68 8.79 -9.05
C PRO A 152 17.16 9.98 -9.90
N THR A 153 16.25 10.86 -10.35
CA THR A 153 16.50 11.93 -11.31
C THR A 153 16.85 13.26 -10.62
N SER A 154 17.40 14.21 -11.37
CA SER A 154 17.83 15.52 -10.85
C SER A 154 16.69 16.42 -10.37
N ASN A 155 15.49 16.28 -10.95
CA ASN A 155 14.26 16.93 -10.50
C ASN A 155 13.42 15.92 -9.74
N SER A 156 13.97 15.43 -8.63
CA SER A 156 13.43 14.26 -7.95
C SER A 156 11.99 14.46 -7.48
N VAL A 157 11.16 13.45 -7.75
CA VAL A 157 9.84 13.31 -7.18
C VAL A 157 9.99 12.52 -5.90
N VAL A 158 9.41 13.03 -4.82
CA VAL A 158 9.31 12.32 -3.55
C VAL A 158 7.88 11.88 -3.36
N GLY A 159 7.68 10.64 -2.92
CA GLY A 159 6.38 10.10 -2.53
C GLY A 159 6.45 9.49 -1.14
N VAL A 160 5.37 9.65 -0.38
CA VAL A 160 5.20 9.06 0.94
C VAL A 160 3.79 8.52 1.08
N TYR A 161 3.65 7.46 1.86
CA TYR A 161 2.36 7.05 2.38
C TYR A 161 2.46 6.71 3.86
N GLN A 162 1.34 6.84 4.54
CA GLN A 162 1.19 6.43 5.93
C GLN A 162 -0.20 5.86 6.13
N CYS A 163 -0.28 4.60 6.50
CA CYS A 163 -1.49 3.95 6.99
C CYS A 163 -1.61 4.17 8.50
N ARG A 164 -2.84 4.08 9.01
CA ARG A 164 -3.04 3.87 10.45
C ARG A 164 -2.39 2.55 10.87
N SER A 165 -1.72 2.56 12.02
CA SER A 165 -0.91 1.42 12.50
C SER A 165 -1.71 0.29 13.12
N ASP A 166 -2.99 0.52 13.44
CA ASP A 166 -3.90 -0.48 14.02
C ASP A 166 -4.62 -1.33 12.96
N LEU A 167 -4.35 -1.11 11.68
CA LEU A 167 -5.03 -1.76 10.57
C LEU A 167 -4.24 -2.97 10.03
N PRO A 168 -4.94 -4.00 9.53
CA PRO A 168 -4.28 -5.11 8.84
C PRO A 168 -3.68 -4.64 7.50
N ALA A 169 -2.62 -5.31 7.05
CA ALA A 169 -1.90 -4.98 5.82
C ALA A 169 -2.80 -4.95 4.56
N SER A 170 -3.85 -5.78 4.52
CA SER A 170 -4.83 -5.78 3.42
C SER A 170 -5.62 -4.48 3.32
N VAL A 171 -6.05 -3.93 4.47
CA VAL A 171 -6.77 -2.64 4.53
C VAL A 171 -5.83 -1.49 4.14
N CYS A 172 -4.58 -1.51 4.63
CA CYS A 172 -3.57 -0.53 4.22
C CYS A 172 -3.34 -0.55 2.70
N THR A 173 -3.14 -1.74 2.13
CA THR A 173 -2.95 -1.93 0.68
C THR A 173 -4.13 -1.38 -0.13
N GLY A 174 -5.36 -1.71 0.27
CA GLY A 174 -6.57 -1.23 -0.39
C GLY A 174 -6.71 0.29 -0.30
N CYS A 175 -6.43 0.86 0.87
CA CYS A 175 -6.49 2.30 1.08
C CYS A 175 -5.48 3.05 0.22
N VAL A 176 -4.21 2.63 0.22
CA VAL A 176 -3.14 3.29 -0.55
C VAL A 176 -3.46 3.28 -2.05
N ARG A 177 -3.94 2.16 -2.59
CA ARG A 177 -4.38 2.07 -4.00
C ARG A 177 -5.54 3.01 -4.30
N SER A 178 -6.51 3.11 -3.39
CA SER A 178 -7.65 4.01 -3.51
C SER A 178 -7.22 5.48 -3.48
N ALA A 179 -6.28 5.84 -2.59
CA ALA A 179 -5.72 7.18 -2.51
C ALA A 179 -4.94 7.55 -3.78
N ILE A 180 -4.16 6.63 -4.34
CA ILE A 180 -3.47 6.83 -5.64
C ILE A 180 -4.48 7.07 -6.77
N SER A 181 -5.55 6.27 -6.84
CA SER A 181 -6.61 6.48 -7.86
C SER A 181 -7.28 7.86 -7.72
N ARG A 182 -7.49 8.33 -6.48
CA ARG A 182 -8.00 9.68 -6.21
C ARG A 182 -6.99 10.77 -6.57
N LEU A 183 -5.70 10.57 -6.33
CA LEU A 183 -4.66 11.50 -6.78
C LEU A 183 -4.69 11.67 -8.30
N SER A 184 -4.79 10.56 -9.06
CA SER A 184 -4.83 10.60 -10.52
C SER A 184 -6.06 11.37 -11.06
N SER A 185 -7.20 11.32 -10.36
CA SER A 185 -8.42 12.00 -10.78
C SER A 185 -8.50 13.46 -10.31
N LEU A 186 -8.07 13.75 -9.08
CA LEU A 186 -8.18 15.08 -8.47
C LEU A 186 -6.99 15.99 -8.78
N CYS A 187 -5.78 15.45 -8.82
CA CYS A 187 -4.53 16.20 -9.00
C CYS A 187 -3.86 15.92 -10.35
N ALA A 188 -4.66 15.67 -11.39
CA ALA A 188 -4.16 15.41 -12.74
C ALA A 188 -3.14 16.48 -13.15
N TRP A 189 -1.95 16.05 -13.56
CA TRP A 189 -0.83 16.89 -14.01
C TRP A 189 -0.23 17.85 -12.98
N ALA A 190 -0.62 17.79 -11.71
CA ALA A 190 -0.05 18.64 -10.67
C ALA A 190 1.36 18.18 -10.29
N THR A 191 2.30 19.11 -10.08
CA THR A 191 3.66 18.80 -9.60
C THR A 191 3.72 18.30 -8.15
N GLY A 192 2.57 18.20 -7.50
CA GLY A 192 2.43 17.61 -6.19
C GLY A 192 0.96 17.42 -5.86
N GLY A 193 0.68 16.39 -5.09
CA GLY A 193 -0.68 16.03 -4.70
C GLY A 193 -0.67 15.27 -3.39
N ALA A 194 -1.68 15.51 -2.56
CA ALA A 194 -1.90 14.80 -1.32
C ALA A 194 -3.37 14.39 -1.21
N VAL A 195 -3.62 13.17 -0.75
CA VAL A 195 -4.96 12.65 -0.44
C VAL A 195 -4.92 12.01 0.95
N GLN A 196 -5.86 12.41 1.79
CA GLN A 196 -6.15 11.77 3.06
C GLN A 196 -7.47 11.00 2.95
N LEU A 197 -7.38 9.70 3.21
CA LEU A 197 -8.52 8.82 3.47
C LEU A 197 -8.55 8.45 4.96
N ARG A 198 -9.65 7.87 5.42
CA ARG A 198 -9.81 7.47 6.83
C ARG A 198 -8.74 6.49 7.33
N ALA A 199 -8.21 5.63 6.45
CA ALA A 199 -7.19 4.66 6.81
C ALA A 199 -5.76 5.02 6.40
N CYS A 200 -5.56 5.97 5.49
CA CYS A 200 -4.23 6.27 4.97
C CYS A 200 -4.11 7.68 4.39
N PHE A 201 -2.87 8.15 4.37
CA PHE A 201 -2.42 9.37 3.70
C PHE A 201 -1.45 8.99 2.58
N VAL A 202 -1.55 9.64 1.43
CA VAL A 202 -0.57 9.53 0.33
C VAL A 202 -0.26 10.93 -0.17
N ARG A 203 1.03 11.26 -0.31
CA ARG A 203 1.50 12.53 -0.90
C ARG A 203 2.66 12.27 -1.84
N TYR A 204 2.68 12.98 -2.96
CA TYR A 204 3.85 13.13 -3.81
C TYR A 204 4.13 14.60 -4.12
N GLY A 205 5.36 14.93 -4.46
CA GLY A 205 5.74 16.27 -4.88
C GLY A 205 7.22 16.40 -5.21
N ASN A 206 7.60 17.55 -5.75
CA ASN A 206 9.00 17.95 -5.96
C ASN A 206 9.52 18.90 -4.87
N ASP A 207 8.71 19.14 -3.83
CA ASP A 207 9.07 19.93 -2.67
C ASP A 207 9.77 19.08 -1.60
N THR A 208 10.60 19.73 -0.78
CA THR A 208 11.41 19.05 0.25
C THR A 208 10.64 18.92 1.57
N PHE A 209 9.59 18.09 1.59
CA PHE A 209 8.74 17.91 2.78
C PHE A 209 9.22 16.82 3.76
N LEU A 210 10.06 15.88 3.34
CA LEU A 210 10.51 14.79 4.23
C LEU A 210 11.35 15.33 5.40
N GLY A 211 10.98 14.91 6.61
CA GLY A 211 11.70 15.28 7.83
C GLY A 211 11.58 16.74 8.24
N LYS A 212 10.76 17.54 7.53
CA LYS A 212 10.49 18.93 7.88
C LYS A 212 9.16 19.04 8.60
N GLN A 213 9.15 19.79 9.69
CA GLN A 213 7.94 20.08 10.42
C GLN A 213 7.09 21.08 9.62
N ASP A 214 5.82 20.73 9.42
CA ASP A 214 4.81 21.58 8.81
C ASP A 214 3.56 21.49 9.69
N THR A 215 3.20 22.59 10.34
CA THR A 215 2.05 22.70 11.25
C THR A 215 0.86 23.43 10.61
N SER A 216 0.90 23.65 9.29
CA SER A 216 -0.20 24.26 8.57
C SER A 216 -1.47 23.42 8.69
N VAL A 217 -2.61 24.11 8.84
CA VAL A 217 -3.92 23.46 8.93
C VAL A 217 -4.38 23.14 7.51
N LEU A 218 -4.35 21.86 7.12
CA LEU A 218 -4.79 21.41 5.80
C LEU A 218 -6.30 21.17 5.73
N PHE A 219 -6.91 20.68 6.81
CA PHE A 219 -8.34 20.39 6.88
C PHE A 219 -8.81 20.42 8.34
N LYS A 220 -10.00 20.99 8.58
CA LYS A 220 -10.67 20.98 9.88
C LYS A 220 -12.17 20.83 9.67
N LYS A 221 -12.78 19.90 10.40
CA LYS A 221 -14.24 19.75 10.49
C LYS A 221 -14.62 19.70 11.97
N CYS A 222 -15.57 20.54 12.36
CA CYS A 222 -16.17 20.53 13.70
C CYS A 222 -17.52 19.79 13.64
N GLY A 223 -17.96 19.22 14.77
CA GLY A 223 -19.30 18.63 14.86
C GLY A 223 -20.39 19.70 14.72
N GLY A 224 -21.52 19.34 14.12
CA GLY A 224 -22.74 20.15 14.16
C GLY A 224 -23.43 20.03 15.53
N SER A 225 -24.22 21.03 15.90
CA SER A 225 -25.14 20.89 17.03
C SER A 225 -26.22 19.84 16.66
N PRO A 226 -26.80 19.12 17.64
CA PRO A 226 -27.93 18.24 17.36
C PRO A 226 -29.09 19.08 16.80
N GLY A 227 -29.38 18.99 15.50
CA GLY A 227 -30.48 19.73 14.86
C GLY A 227 -30.24 20.23 13.43
N ASP A 228 -29.00 20.23 12.93
CA ASP A 228 -28.66 20.82 11.62
C ASP A 228 -28.52 19.76 10.48
N ALA A 229 -29.52 18.87 10.33
CA ALA A 229 -29.57 17.88 9.24
C ALA A 229 -30.95 17.83 8.57
#